data_AF-A0A5N6PSD0-F1
#
_entry.id   AF-A0A5N6PSD0-F1
#
_cell.length_a   1.000
_cell.length_b   1.000
_cell.length_c   1.000
_cell.angle_alpha   90.00
_cell.angle_beta   90.00
_cell.angle_gamma   90.00
#
_symmetry.space_group_name_H-M   'P 1'
#
loop_
_entity.id
_entity.type
_entity.pdbx_description
1 polymer ?
#
loop_
_entity_poly.entity_id
_entity_poly.type
_entity_poly.pdbx_seq_one_letter_code
_entity_poly.pdbx_strand_id
1 'polypeptide(L)'
;MLTGGHNECNFDGNAGSAMTCGGKREQSSFESFYMTMSYDPGHVTPTWTDTTSGNLGMERRAQMLARERYWGWLPNLLRDWVVGERVPTPRYKGDTSEGPRLPALGMPMERAFAAHVAVTRRELWRNAELSDEVRVLREKNDRLERRSDRLEEQNDRLEEQVETLRLQVSQLMSQHGQIVDVMQEHDGRITENRTDIAETQAMVQASDAMLNAWAAQFIEEPPAEDDGPQFEAEDLEEGEFDEDPDEDPEEDDDDDGDAASNISHVSMDSD
;
A
#
# COMPACT_ATOMS: atom_id res chain seq x y z
N MET A 1 14.16 24.09 26.43
CA MET A 1 13.33 25.29 26.18
C MET A 1 11.97 24.79 25.73
N LEU A 2 10.89 25.23 26.40
CA LEU A 2 9.50 25.46 25.93
C LEU A 2 8.87 24.42 24.95
N THR A 3 7.65 23.89 25.07
CA THR A 3 6.48 24.04 25.96
C THR A 3 5.36 23.17 25.37
N GLY A 4 4.45 22.68 26.23
CA GLY A 4 3.06 22.39 25.88
C GLY A 4 2.77 20.93 25.55
N GLY A 5 1.92 20.18 26.25
CA GLY A 5 0.89 20.56 27.21
C GLY A 5 -0.25 19.57 27.06
N HIS A 6 -0.05 18.31 27.49
CA HIS A 6 -1.12 17.33 27.64
C HIS A 6 -1.74 17.51 29.02
N ASN A 7 -3.00 17.90 29.01
CA ASN A 7 -3.89 18.03 30.16
C ASN A 7 -4.59 16.70 30.43
N GLU A 8 -3.91 15.84 31.18
CA GLU A 8 -4.52 14.69 31.85
C GLU A 8 -5.25 15.18 33.11
N CYS A 9 -6.58 15.09 33.11
CA CYS A 9 -7.39 15.38 34.29
C CYS A 9 -7.39 14.15 35.22
N ASN A 10 -6.40 14.07 36.11
CA ASN A 10 -6.47 13.22 37.31
C ASN A 10 -7.36 13.91 38.35
N PHE A 11 -8.52 13.33 38.63
CA PHE A 11 -9.27 13.59 39.84
C PHE A 11 -8.67 12.70 40.94
N ASP A 12 -8.06 13.30 41.96
CA ASP A 12 -8.20 12.82 43.34
C ASP A 12 -7.60 13.78 44.39
N GLY A 13 -8.39 14.00 45.45
CA GLY A 13 -7.91 14.35 46.79
C GLY A 13 -7.92 15.84 47.19
N ASN A 14 -8.91 16.25 47.98
CA ASN A 14 -8.69 16.46 49.42
C ASN A 14 -10.01 16.72 50.17
N ALA A 15 -10.45 15.71 50.92
CA ALA A 15 -11.41 15.84 51.99
C ALA A 15 -10.69 16.37 53.24
N GLY A 16 -11.04 17.58 53.67
CA GLY A 16 -10.61 18.17 54.93
C GLY A 16 -11.82 18.53 55.78
N SER A 17 -12.31 17.56 56.55
CA SER A 17 -13.25 17.77 57.66
C SER A 17 -12.68 18.76 58.67
N ALA A 18 -13.44 19.80 59.00
CA ALA A 18 -13.36 20.47 60.29
C ALA A 18 -14.78 20.59 60.87
N MET A 19 -14.92 19.99 62.04
CA MET A 19 -16.09 19.90 62.89
C MET A 19 -16.87 21.21 63.03
N THR A 20 -18.20 21.12 63.10
CA THR A 20 -18.91 21.36 64.37
C THR A 20 -20.37 20.92 64.24
N CYS A 21 -20.74 19.99 65.11
CA CYS A 21 -22.10 19.59 65.37
C CYS A 21 -22.75 20.62 66.30
N GLY A 22 -24.05 20.86 66.12
CA GLY A 22 -24.92 21.30 67.21
C GLY A 22 -25.24 22.79 67.23
N GLY A 23 -26.29 23.17 66.49
CA GLY A 23 -26.98 24.43 66.69
C GLY A 23 -28.18 24.52 65.78
N LYS A 24 -29.36 24.12 66.29
CA LYS A 24 -30.64 24.58 65.72
C LYS A 24 -30.62 26.11 65.81
N ARG A 25 -30.18 26.78 64.75
CA ARG A 25 -30.39 28.21 64.60
C ARG A 25 -31.74 28.33 63.92
N GLU A 26 -32.75 28.58 64.74
CA GLU A 26 -34.03 29.12 64.28
C GLU A 26 -33.71 30.16 63.20
N GLN A 27 -34.29 29.99 62.02
CA GLN A 27 -34.30 31.04 61.01
C GLN A 27 -35.12 32.19 61.60
N SER A 28 -34.46 33.00 62.41
CA SER A 28 -34.91 34.33 62.73
C SER A 28 -34.95 35.06 61.40
N SER A 29 -36.16 35.21 60.88
CA SER A 29 -36.50 36.16 59.83
C SER A 29 -36.02 37.52 60.31
N PHE A 30 -34.79 37.89 59.97
CA PHE A 30 -34.31 39.24 60.19
C PHE A 30 -34.91 40.07 59.05
N GLU A 31 -36.15 40.49 59.27
CA GLU A 31 -36.86 41.49 58.49
C GLU A 31 -36.01 42.78 58.53
N SER A 32 -35.26 43.03 57.46
CA SER A 32 -34.40 44.21 57.37
C SER A 32 -35.22 45.41 56.91
N PHE A 33 -35.88 46.04 57.89
CA PHE A 33 -36.52 47.34 57.70
C PHE A 33 -35.45 48.43 57.64
N TYR A 34 -35.24 49.01 56.46
CA TYR A 34 -34.44 50.23 56.31
C TYR A 34 -35.36 51.42 56.04
N MET A 35 -35.24 52.45 56.87
CA MET A 35 -36.01 53.69 56.76
C MET A 35 -35.27 54.67 55.85
N THR A 36 -35.79 54.93 54.65
CA THR A 36 -35.27 55.97 53.75
C THR A 36 -35.86 57.32 54.14
N MET A 37 -35.05 58.14 54.82
CA MET A 37 -35.42 59.52 55.20
C MET A 37 -35.32 60.43 53.98
N SER A 38 -36.48 60.79 53.40
CA SER A 38 -36.60 61.95 52.50
C SER A 38 -36.91 63.17 53.35
N TYR A 39 -36.06 64.19 53.28
CA TYR A 39 -36.21 65.43 54.05
C TYR A 39 -37.15 66.39 53.31
N ASP A 40 -38.42 66.39 53.67
CA ASP A 40 -39.35 67.51 53.49
C ASP A 40 -39.97 67.88 54.85
N PRO A 41 -39.90 69.15 55.29
CA PRO A 41 -40.34 69.54 56.63
C PRO A 41 -41.86 69.75 56.66
N GLY A 42 -42.61 68.68 56.94
CA GLY A 42 -44.00 68.84 57.38
C GLY A 42 -45.00 67.79 56.90
N HIS A 43 -44.71 66.50 57.02
CA HIS A 43 -45.70 65.44 57.31
C HIS A 43 -44.98 64.08 57.32
N VAL A 44 -45.00 63.36 58.45
CA VAL A 44 -44.45 61.99 58.52
C VAL A 44 -45.60 61.00 58.44
N THR A 45 -45.79 60.39 57.28
CA THR A 45 -46.53 59.13 57.14
C THR A 45 -45.52 58.03 56.80
N PRO A 46 -45.28 57.03 57.66
CA PRO A 46 -44.38 55.94 57.33
C PRO A 46 -45.06 55.01 56.32
N THR A 47 -44.56 54.98 55.08
CA THR A 47 -44.88 53.95 54.09
C THR A 47 -43.88 52.80 54.23
N TRP A 48 -44.36 51.65 54.70
CA TRP A 48 -43.58 50.41 54.75
C TRP A 48 -43.48 49.82 53.34
N THR A 49 -42.28 49.77 52.75
CA THR A 49 -42.02 48.98 51.54
C THR A 49 -41.20 47.75 51.91
N ASP A 50 -41.79 46.57 51.77
CA ASP A 50 -41.16 45.28 52.02
C ASP A 50 -40.07 45.00 50.97
N THR A 51 -38.80 45.05 51.39
CA THR A 51 -37.60 44.76 50.57
C THR A 51 -37.43 43.27 50.27
N THR A 52 -38.15 42.38 50.96
CA THR A 52 -38.11 40.92 50.75
C THR A 52 -38.64 40.54 49.36
N SER A 53 -39.60 41.29 48.84
CA SER A 53 -40.15 41.14 47.49
C SER A 53 -39.10 41.39 46.39
N GLY A 54 -38.15 42.31 46.64
CA GLY A 54 -37.08 42.64 45.68
C GLY A 54 -36.09 41.48 45.46
N ASN A 55 -35.65 40.82 46.54
CA ASN A 55 -34.67 39.73 46.47
C ASN A 55 -35.25 38.45 45.85
N LEU A 56 -36.47 38.07 46.20
CA LEU A 56 -37.19 36.94 45.58
C LEU A 56 -37.40 37.16 44.07
N GLY A 57 -37.58 38.42 43.65
CA GLY A 57 -37.72 38.78 42.24
C GLY A 57 -36.40 38.73 41.45
N MET A 58 -35.25 38.97 42.09
CA MET A 58 -33.94 38.84 41.45
C MET A 58 -33.52 37.37 41.31
N GLU A 59 -33.79 36.55 42.31
CA GLU A 59 -33.45 35.12 42.30
C GLU A 59 -34.26 34.35 41.23
N ARG A 60 -35.55 34.66 41.07
CA ARG A 60 -36.37 34.12 39.96
C ARG A 60 -35.88 34.56 38.58
N ARG A 61 -35.41 35.81 38.45
CA ARG A 61 -34.85 36.33 37.20
C ARG A 61 -33.53 35.64 36.87
N ALA A 62 -32.66 35.44 37.85
CA ALA A 62 -31.42 34.68 37.69
C ALA A 62 -31.68 33.22 37.28
N GLN A 63 -32.68 32.57 37.90
CA GLN A 63 -33.10 31.22 37.51
C GLN A 63 -33.67 31.16 36.09
N MET A 64 -34.47 32.13 35.64
CA MET A 64 -34.97 32.18 34.26
C MET A 64 -33.83 32.36 33.26
N LEU A 65 -32.91 33.29 33.50
CA LEU A 65 -31.75 33.51 32.62
C LEU A 65 -30.82 32.30 32.55
N ALA A 66 -30.63 31.59 33.67
CA ALA A 66 -29.90 30.33 33.69
C ALA A 66 -30.62 29.26 32.85
N ARG A 67 -31.94 29.13 32.99
CA ARG A 67 -32.73 28.16 32.22
C ARG A 67 -32.71 28.46 30.72
N GLU A 68 -32.79 29.72 30.33
CA GLU A 68 -32.68 30.14 28.93
C GLU A 68 -31.31 29.84 28.34
N ARG A 69 -30.23 29.99 29.12
CA ARG A 69 -28.88 29.66 28.66
C ARG A 69 -28.70 28.16 28.39
N TYR A 70 -29.23 27.28 29.25
CA TYR A 70 -29.03 25.83 29.13
C TYR A 70 -30.07 25.13 28.23
N TRP A 71 -31.32 25.60 28.26
CA TRP A 71 -32.45 24.94 27.58
C TRP A 71 -33.18 25.85 26.58
N GLY A 72 -32.66 27.04 26.27
CA GLY A 72 -33.31 27.99 25.36
C GLY A 72 -33.47 27.49 23.92
N TRP A 73 -32.67 26.51 23.50
CA TRP A 73 -32.77 25.87 22.17
C TRP A 73 -33.93 24.86 22.06
N LEU A 74 -34.33 24.24 23.18
CA LEU A 74 -35.27 23.12 23.19
C LEU A 74 -36.66 23.46 22.61
N PRO A 75 -37.29 24.61 22.93
CA PRO A 75 -38.59 24.97 22.35
C PRO A 75 -38.56 25.20 20.85
N ASN A 76 -37.41 25.59 20.28
CA ASN A 76 -37.28 25.78 18.84
C ASN A 76 -37.06 24.43 18.14
N LEU A 77 -36.19 23.58 18.69
CA LEU A 77 -35.99 22.23 18.18
C LEU A 77 -37.29 21.41 18.17
N LEU A 78 -38.09 21.48 19.24
CA LEU A 78 -39.39 20.81 19.30
C LEU A 78 -40.39 21.35 18.26
N ARG A 79 -40.35 22.65 17.95
CA ARG A 79 -41.15 23.23 16.85
C ARG A 79 -40.75 22.65 15.51
N ASP A 80 -39.45 22.58 15.24
CA ASP A 80 -38.93 22.02 13.99
C ASP A 80 -39.32 20.54 13.84
N TRP A 81 -39.26 19.77 14.94
CA TRP A 81 -39.70 18.38 14.95
C TRP A 81 -41.20 18.22 14.74
N VAL A 82 -42.03 19.05 15.37
CA VAL A 82 -43.49 19.05 15.16
C VAL A 82 -43.84 19.33 13.70
N VAL A 83 -43.15 20.28 13.07
CA VAL A 83 -43.34 20.61 11.65
C VAL A 83 -42.84 19.47 10.75
N GLY A 84 -41.63 18.97 11.01
CA GLY A 84 -41.01 17.91 10.21
C GLY A 84 -41.74 16.58 10.27
N GLU A 85 -42.23 16.18 11.44
CA GLU A 85 -43.01 14.96 11.65
C GLU A 85 -44.52 15.14 11.44
N ARG A 86 -44.97 16.37 11.13
CA ARG A 86 -46.38 16.70 10.91
C ARG A 86 -47.28 16.27 12.08
N VAL A 87 -46.81 16.47 13.32
CA VAL A 87 -47.53 16.02 14.52
C VAL A 87 -48.82 16.82 14.71
N PRO A 88 -49.99 16.14 14.79
CA PRO A 88 -51.28 16.80 14.89
C PRO A 88 -51.41 17.55 16.22
N THR A 89 -52.24 18.59 16.22
CA THR A 89 -52.59 19.29 17.46
C THR A 89 -53.54 18.40 18.27
N PRO A 90 -53.23 18.08 19.54
CA PRO A 90 -54.11 17.27 20.38
C PRO A 90 -55.50 17.92 20.47
N ARG A 91 -56.55 17.13 20.24
CA ARG A 91 -57.94 17.58 20.39
C ARG A 91 -58.51 16.99 21.68
N TYR A 92 -58.36 17.71 22.78
CA TYR A 92 -59.02 17.36 24.04
C TYR A 92 -60.40 18.00 24.10
N LYS A 93 -61.44 17.19 24.37
CA LYS A 93 -62.78 17.68 24.72
C LYS A 93 -62.79 17.96 26.22
N GLY A 94 -62.44 19.20 26.58
CA GLY A 94 -62.53 19.74 27.93
C GLY A 94 -61.30 19.45 28.79
N ASP A 95 -60.49 20.47 29.04
CA ASP A 95 -59.53 20.46 30.15
C ASP A 95 -59.47 21.87 30.76
N THR A 96 -60.07 22.02 31.94
CA THR A 96 -59.80 23.10 32.90
C THR A 96 -58.47 22.80 33.59
N SER A 97 -57.48 23.68 33.38
CA SER A 97 -56.09 23.46 33.75
C SER A 97 -55.80 23.71 35.24
N GLU A 98 -55.57 22.65 36.01
CA GLU A 98 -54.91 22.72 37.33
C GLU A 98 -53.88 21.60 37.46
N GLY A 99 -52.71 21.80 36.85
CA GLY A 99 -51.56 20.90 36.98
C GLY A 99 -50.26 21.70 36.95
N PRO A 100 -49.16 21.20 37.57
CA PRO A 100 -47.88 21.88 37.62
C PRO A 100 -47.37 22.20 36.21
N ARG A 101 -47.35 23.48 35.84
CA ARG A 101 -46.96 23.93 34.50
C ARG A 101 -45.44 23.94 34.38
N LEU A 102 -44.91 22.97 33.63
CA LEU A 102 -43.58 23.03 33.04
C LEU A 102 -43.45 24.29 32.13
N PRO A 103 -42.21 24.69 31.75
CA PRO A 103 -41.95 25.81 30.86
C PRO A 103 -42.96 25.91 29.71
N ALA A 104 -43.49 27.10 29.43
CA ALA A 104 -44.39 27.29 28.29
C ALA A 104 -43.62 27.04 26.98
N LEU A 105 -43.67 25.81 26.47
CA LEU A 105 -43.08 25.39 25.19
C LEU A 105 -43.80 26.02 23.97
N GLY A 106 -44.79 26.89 24.20
CA GLY A 106 -45.66 27.45 23.17
C GLY A 106 -46.61 26.42 22.54
N MET A 107 -46.67 25.20 23.08
CA MET A 107 -47.50 24.10 22.58
C MET A 107 -47.81 23.08 23.70
N PRO A 108 -48.85 22.23 23.53
CA PRO A 108 -49.17 21.16 24.47
C PRO A 108 -48.02 20.17 24.64
N MET A 109 -47.83 19.65 25.86
CA MET A 109 -46.75 18.73 26.19
C MET A 109 -46.87 17.40 25.44
N GLU A 110 -48.10 16.93 25.26
CA GLU A 110 -48.42 15.71 24.52
C GLU A 110 -47.96 15.82 23.06
N ARG A 111 -48.08 17.01 22.47
CA ARG A 111 -47.64 17.28 21.10
C ARG A 111 -46.11 17.27 20.99
N ALA A 112 -45.42 17.89 21.96
CA ALA A 112 -43.97 17.91 22.01
C ALA A 112 -43.41 16.49 22.23
N PHE A 113 -44.02 15.72 23.13
CA PHE A 113 -43.65 14.32 23.37
C PHE A 113 -43.89 13.45 22.14
N ALA A 114 -45.03 13.60 21.46
CA ALA A 114 -45.31 12.88 20.22
C ALA A 114 -44.28 13.20 19.12
N ALA A 115 -43.85 14.46 18.99
CA ALA A 115 -42.78 14.83 18.06
C ALA A 115 -41.44 14.21 18.42
N HIS A 116 -41.07 14.22 19.71
CA HIS A 116 -39.85 13.57 20.18
C HIS A 116 -39.84 12.06 19.90
N VAL A 117 -40.95 11.35 20.15
CA VAL A 117 -41.07 9.91 19.86
C VAL A 117 -41.01 9.63 18.37
N ALA A 118 -41.69 10.42 17.54
CA ALA A 118 -41.68 10.26 16.08
C ALA A 118 -40.28 10.46 15.50
N VAL A 119 -39.59 11.54 15.87
CA VAL A 119 -38.21 11.79 15.46
C VAL A 119 -37.30 10.67 15.94
N THR A 120 -37.33 10.32 17.22
CA THR A 120 -36.48 9.26 17.78
C THR A 120 -36.67 7.94 17.02
N ARG A 121 -37.91 7.57 16.69
CA ARG A 121 -38.18 6.36 15.90
C ARG A 121 -37.59 6.44 14.49
N ARG A 122 -37.76 7.58 13.80
CA ARG A 122 -37.21 7.80 12.45
C ARG A 122 -35.67 7.80 12.46
N GLU A 123 -35.06 8.43 13.45
CA GLU A 123 -33.59 8.42 13.61
C GLU A 123 -33.08 7.01 13.89
N LEU A 124 -33.77 6.21 14.71
CA LEU A 124 -33.40 4.82 14.96
C LEU A 124 -33.42 3.98 13.67
N TRP A 125 -34.44 4.15 12.82
CA TRP A 125 -34.50 3.47 11.53
C TRP A 125 -33.36 3.89 10.59
N ARG A 126 -33.11 5.20 10.46
CA ARG A 126 -32.00 5.69 9.64
C ARG A 126 -30.64 5.25 10.16
N ASN A 127 -30.46 5.20 11.48
CA ASN A 127 -29.23 4.71 12.09
C ASN A 127 -29.04 3.21 11.83
N ALA A 128 -30.10 2.42 11.91
CA ALA A 128 -30.04 0.99 11.58
C ALA A 128 -29.62 0.77 10.11
N GLU A 129 -30.19 1.52 9.18
CA GLU A 129 -29.82 1.48 7.75
C GLU A 129 -28.34 1.87 7.55
N LEU A 130 -27.89 2.99 8.12
CA LEU A 130 -26.48 3.40 8.08
C LEU A 130 -25.55 2.35 8.71
N SER A 131 -25.98 1.69 9.79
CA SER A 131 -25.22 0.62 10.44
C SER A 131 -25.08 -0.60 9.54
N ASP A 132 -26.13 -0.95 8.79
CA ASP A 132 -26.09 -2.03 7.81
C ASP A 132 -25.17 -1.69 6.62
N GLU A 133 -25.22 -0.46 6.13
CA GLU A 133 -24.30 0.02 5.09
C GLU A 133 -22.84 -0.04 5.56
N VAL A 134 -22.54 0.42 6.77
CA VAL A 134 -21.20 0.35 7.36
C VAL A 134 -20.75 -1.10 7.50
N ARG A 135 -21.64 -2.02 7.88
CA ARG A 135 -21.33 -3.46 7.96
C ARG A 135 -20.96 -4.02 6.59
N VAL A 136 -21.73 -3.72 5.55
CA VAL A 136 -21.44 -4.17 4.17
C VAL A 136 -20.13 -3.58 3.65
N LEU A 137 -19.86 -2.30 3.95
CA LEU A 137 -18.60 -1.66 3.56
C LEU A 137 -17.39 -2.31 4.26
N ARG A 138 -17.51 -2.68 5.54
CA ARG A 138 -16.48 -3.43 6.25
C ARG A 138 -16.23 -4.79 5.60
N GLU A 139 -17.28 -5.56 5.31
CA GLU A 139 -17.14 -6.86 4.64
C GLU A 139 -16.46 -6.75 3.26
N LYS A 140 -16.82 -5.72 2.48
CA LYS A 140 -16.14 -5.42 1.21
C LYS A 140 -14.67 -5.04 1.41
N ASN A 141 -14.37 -4.27 2.45
CA ASN A 141 -13.00 -3.91 2.79
C ASN A 141 -12.19 -5.15 3.17
N ASP A 142 -12.70 -6.00 4.05
CA ASP A 142 -12.04 -7.27 4.42
C ASP A 142 -11.78 -8.16 3.18
N ARG A 143 -12.68 -8.13 2.19
CA ARG A 143 -12.48 -8.87 0.93
C ARG A 143 -11.35 -8.27 0.08
N LEU A 144 -11.26 -6.93 0.03
CA LEU A 144 -10.19 -6.23 -0.66
C LEU A 144 -8.85 -6.45 0.04
N GLU A 145 -8.81 -6.40 1.37
CA GLU A 145 -7.63 -6.68 2.18
C GLU A 145 -7.09 -8.08 1.87
N ARG A 146 -7.92 -9.12 1.97
CA ARG A 146 -7.51 -10.49 1.58
C ARG A 146 -7.05 -10.62 0.13
N ARG A 147 -7.55 -9.77 -0.78
CA ARG A 147 -7.08 -9.75 -2.18
C ARG A 147 -5.73 -9.05 -2.28
N SER A 148 -5.53 -7.98 -1.53
CA SER A 148 -4.25 -7.28 -1.41
C SER A 148 -3.18 -8.23 -0.90
N ASP A 149 -3.44 -8.96 0.20
CA ASP A 149 -2.49 -9.92 0.78
C ASP A 149 -2.06 -10.99 -0.25
N ARG A 150 -3.01 -11.49 -1.06
CA ARG A 150 -2.70 -12.46 -2.13
C ARG A 150 -1.84 -11.86 -3.24
N LEU A 151 -2.03 -10.59 -3.57
CA LEU A 151 -1.23 -9.91 -4.59
C LEU A 151 0.18 -9.60 -4.07
N GLU A 152 0.29 -9.25 -2.79
CA GLU A 152 1.57 -9.06 -2.11
C GLU A 152 2.37 -10.37 -2.10
N GLU A 153 1.74 -11.48 -1.69
CA GLU A 153 2.38 -12.79 -1.75
C GLU A 153 2.80 -13.22 -3.17
N GLN A 154 2.02 -12.85 -4.20
CA GLN A 154 2.40 -13.09 -5.59
C GLN A 154 3.59 -12.24 -6.03
N ASN A 155 3.65 -10.97 -5.59
CA ASN A 155 4.79 -10.10 -5.87
C ASN A 155 6.06 -10.62 -5.20
N ASP A 156 6.00 -11.05 -3.94
CA ASP A 156 7.16 -11.60 -3.22
C ASP A 156 7.73 -12.82 -3.97
N ARG A 157 6.86 -13.73 -4.41
CA ARG A 157 7.27 -14.91 -5.21
C ARG A 157 7.89 -14.52 -6.55
N LEU A 158 7.35 -13.50 -7.22
CA LEU A 158 7.92 -13.01 -8.48
C LEU A 158 9.28 -12.35 -8.25
N GLU A 159 9.45 -11.63 -7.15
CA GLU A 159 10.74 -11.01 -6.78
C GLU A 159 11.81 -12.08 -6.51
N GLU A 160 11.48 -13.15 -5.79
CA GLU A 160 12.36 -14.31 -5.59
C GLU A 160 12.75 -14.98 -6.92
N GLN A 161 11.81 -15.12 -7.86
CA GLN A 161 12.08 -15.68 -9.18
C GLN A 161 13.01 -14.78 -10.00
N VAL A 162 12.79 -13.47 -9.97
CA VAL A 162 13.65 -12.49 -10.66
C VAL A 162 15.06 -12.52 -10.09
N GLU A 163 15.22 -12.60 -8.77
CA GLU A 163 16.55 -12.67 -8.16
C GLU A 163 17.25 -13.99 -8.49
N THR A 164 16.51 -15.10 -8.54
CA THR A 164 17.05 -16.39 -8.99
C THR A 164 17.56 -16.31 -10.43
N LEU A 165 16.76 -15.74 -11.36
CA LEU A 165 17.18 -15.54 -12.74
C LEU A 165 18.40 -14.61 -12.84
N ARG A 166 18.43 -13.54 -12.04
CA ARG A 166 19.55 -12.61 -11.98
C ARG A 166 20.85 -13.30 -11.56
N LEU A 167 20.78 -14.18 -10.57
CA LEU A 167 21.92 -15.00 -10.14
C LEU A 167 22.36 -15.95 -11.24
N GLN A 168 21.44 -16.62 -11.93
CA GLN A 168 21.75 -17.51 -13.05
C GLN A 168 22.42 -16.76 -14.21
N VAL A 169 21.92 -15.58 -14.58
CA VAL A 169 22.53 -14.74 -15.64
C VAL A 169 23.93 -14.28 -15.23
N SER A 170 24.11 -13.90 -13.96
CA SER A 170 25.43 -13.51 -13.45
C SER A 170 26.42 -14.67 -13.51
N GLN A 171 25.98 -15.89 -13.20
CA GLN A 171 26.79 -17.10 -13.32
C GLN A 171 27.15 -17.40 -14.77
N LEU A 172 26.17 -17.30 -15.68
CA LEU A 172 26.40 -17.51 -17.12
C LEU A 172 27.39 -16.50 -17.69
N MET A 173 27.28 -15.24 -17.30
CA MET A 173 28.22 -14.20 -17.71
C MET A 173 29.64 -14.47 -17.21
N SER A 174 29.78 -14.96 -15.98
CA SER A 174 31.08 -15.35 -15.42
C SER A 174 31.70 -16.51 -16.23
N GLN A 175 30.91 -17.55 -16.52
CA GLN A 175 31.34 -18.68 -17.34
C GLN A 175 31.71 -18.25 -18.76
N HIS A 176 30.90 -17.39 -19.38
CA HIS A 176 31.19 -16.87 -20.71
C HIS A 176 32.50 -16.07 -20.72
N GLY A 177 32.75 -15.23 -19.71
CA GLY A 177 34.01 -14.51 -19.55
C GLY A 177 35.22 -15.46 -19.49
N GLN A 178 35.13 -16.52 -18.69
CA GLN A 178 36.20 -17.53 -18.60
C GLN A 178 36.47 -18.21 -19.95
N ILE A 179 35.43 -18.54 -20.71
CA ILE A 179 35.58 -19.16 -22.04
C ILE A 179 36.26 -18.18 -23.02
N VAL A 180 35.85 -16.91 -23.00
CA VAL A 180 36.46 -15.87 -23.85
C VAL A 180 37.94 -15.70 -23.51
N ASP A 181 38.31 -15.70 -22.23
CA ASP A 181 39.71 -15.61 -21.79
C ASP A 181 40.53 -16.81 -22.31
N VAL A 182 40.00 -18.02 -22.20
CA VAL A 182 40.65 -19.25 -22.72
C VAL A 182 40.79 -19.21 -24.24
N MET A 183 39.76 -18.74 -24.96
CA MET A 183 39.80 -18.61 -26.41
C MET A 183 40.87 -17.60 -26.85
N GLN A 184 40.97 -16.46 -26.16
CA GLN A 184 42.01 -15.46 -26.45
C GLN A 184 43.42 -15.99 -26.18
N GLU A 185 43.62 -16.74 -25.09
CA GLU A 185 44.89 -17.42 -24.83
C GLU A 185 45.24 -18.40 -25.95
N HIS A 186 44.27 -19.23 -26.36
CA HIS A 186 44.45 -20.22 -27.42
C HIS A 186 44.77 -19.55 -28.76
N ASP A 187 44.07 -18.47 -29.13
CA ASP A 187 44.37 -17.70 -30.33
C ASP A 187 45.80 -17.14 -30.32
N GLY A 188 46.24 -16.61 -29.17
CA GLY A 188 47.63 -16.18 -28.96
C GLY A 188 48.62 -17.32 -29.22
N ARG A 189 48.39 -18.49 -28.61
CA ARG A 189 49.24 -19.67 -28.80
C ARG A 189 49.23 -20.18 -30.24
N ILE A 190 48.12 -20.10 -30.96
CA ILE A 190 48.08 -20.46 -32.39
C ILE A 190 48.96 -19.48 -33.19
N THR A 191 48.88 -18.18 -32.90
CA THR A 191 49.72 -17.20 -33.62
C THR A 191 51.21 -17.40 -33.38
N GLU A 192 51.61 -17.69 -32.14
CA GLU A 192 53.00 -18.01 -31.78
C GLU A 192 53.48 -19.30 -32.45
N ASN A 193 52.69 -20.38 -32.41
CA ASN A 193 53.05 -21.62 -33.11
C ASN A 193 53.19 -21.41 -34.63
N ARG A 194 52.33 -20.57 -35.24
CA ARG A 194 52.45 -20.24 -36.67
C ARG A 194 53.75 -19.49 -36.98
N THR A 195 54.19 -18.58 -36.11
CA THR A 195 55.47 -17.89 -36.29
C THR A 195 56.64 -18.86 -36.14
N ASP A 196 56.61 -19.75 -35.14
CA ASP A 196 57.67 -20.74 -34.93
C ASP A 196 57.77 -21.72 -36.11
N ILE A 197 56.64 -22.15 -36.68
CA ILE A 197 56.61 -22.99 -37.89
C ILE A 197 57.22 -22.24 -39.08
N ALA A 198 56.90 -20.95 -39.27
CA ALA A 198 57.47 -20.16 -40.35
C ALA A 198 58.99 -19.96 -40.19
N GLU A 199 59.47 -19.73 -38.97
CA GLU A 199 60.90 -19.61 -38.67
C GLU A 199 61.65 -20.93 -38.92
N THR A 200 61.10 -22.05 -38.46
CA THR A 200 61.68 -23.38 -38.71
C THR A 200 61.67 -23.72 -40.20
N GLN A 201 60.61 -23.39 -40.94
CA GLN A 201 60.55 -23.57 -42.39
C GLN A 201 61.59 -22.71 -43.12
N ALA A 202 61.78 -21.45 -42.72
CA ALA A 202 62.82 -20.59 -43.29
C ALA A 202 64.22 -21.14 -43.04
N MET A 203 64.47 -21.71 -41.85
CA MET A 203 65.73 -22.37 -41.53
C MET A 203 65.99 -23.61 -42.41
N VAL A 204 64.96 -24.44 -42.65
CA VAL A 204 65.04 -25.59 -43.55
C VAL A 204 65.33 -25.13 -44.99
N GLN A 205 64.59 -24.13 -45.50
CA GLN A 205 64.82 -23.60 -46.85
C GLN A 205 66.23 -23.02 -47.02
N ALA A 206 66.75 -22.33 -46.00
CA ALA A 206 68.13 -21.84 -46.02
C ALA A 206 69.15 -22.98 -46.06
N SER A 207 68.92 -24.06 -45.30
CA SER A 207 69.74 -25.28 -45.35
C SER A 207 69.69 -25.95 -46.73
N ASP A 208 68.50 -26.12 -47.30
CA ASP A 208 68.31 -26.70 -48.64
C ASP A 208 68.97 -25.85 -49.73
N ALA A 209 68.84 -24.53 -49.66
CA ALA A 209 69.51 -23.62 -50.59
C ALA A 209 71.03 -23.74 -50.52
N MET A 210 71.58 -23.90 -49.32
CA MET A 210 73.02 -24.12 -49.11
C MET A 210 73.48 -25.46 -49.69
N LEU A 211 72.72 -26.54 -49.46
CA LEU A 211 73.01 -27.87 -50.01
C LEU A 211 72.94 -27.87 -51.55
N ASN A 212 71.93 -27.22 -52.13
CA ASN A 212 71.79 -27.07 -53.58
C ASN A 212 72.95 -26.25 -54.18
N ALA A 213 73.33 -25.14 -53.55
CA ALA A 213 74.47 -24.34 -53.99
C ALA A 213 75.80 -25.11 -53.91
N TRP A 214 75.95 -25.99 -52.93
CA TRP A 214 77.10 -26.91 -52.84
C TRP A 214 77.05 -27.97 -53.94
N ALA A 215 75.89 -28.62 -54.16
CA ALA A 215 75.71 -29.63 -55.20
C ALA A 215 75.95 -29.07 -56.61
N ALA A 216 75.52 -27.84 -56.89
CA ALA A 216 75.74 -27.16 -58.18
C ALA A 216 77.22 -26.99 -58.55
N GLN A 217 78.15 -27.06 -57.57
CA GLN A 217 79.59 -27.06 -57.88
C GLN A 217 80.06 -28.37 -58.53
N PHE A 218 79.28 -29.45 -58.41
CA PHE A 218 79.62 -30.78 -58.88
C PHE A 218 78.76 -31.27 -60.05
N ILE A 219 77.71 -30.53 -60.41
CA ILE A 219 76.90 -30.82 -61.60
C ILE A 219 77.61 -30.20 -62.81
N GLU A 220 78.32 -31.04 -63.56
CA GLU A 220 78.74 -30.75 -64.92
C GLU A 220 77.46 -30.76 -65.79
N GLU A 221 77.10 -29.61 -66.37
CA GLU A 221 75.95 -29.49 -67.28
C GLU A 221 76.16 -30.48 -68.45
N PRO A 222 75.33 -31.53 -68.63
CA PRO A 222 75.45 -32.36 -69.81
C PRO A 222 75.15 -31.49 -71.03
N PRO A 223 75.91 -31.64 -72.14
CA PRO A 223 75.65 -30.85 -73.33
C PRO A 223 74.21 -31.06 -73.78
N ALA A 224 73.59 -30.00 -74.29
CA ALA A 224 72.30 -30.10 -74.99
C ALA A 224 72.37 -31.28 -75.96
N GLU A 225 71.44 -32.23 -75.82
CA GLU A 225 71.33 -33.38 -76.71
C GLU A 225 71.07 -32.88 -78.13
N ASP A 226 72.14 -32.82 -78.91
CA ASP A 226 72.11 -32.79 -80.37
C ASP A 226 72.14 -34.26 -80.82
N ASP A 227 71.03 -34.71 -81.40
CA ASP A 227 70.81 -36.01 -82.07
C ASP A 227 71.13 -37.31 -81.28
N GLY A 228 70.23 -37.69 -80.38
CA GLY A 228 70.06 -39.09 -79.95
C GLY A 228 69.29 -39.92 -81.01
N PRO A 229 69.60 -41.22 -81.21
CA PRO A 229 69.00 -42.01 -82.29
C PRO A 229 67.49 -42.16 -82.14
N GLN A 230 66.76 -42.01 -83.25
CA GLN A 230 65.34 -42.36 -83.35
C GLN A 230 65.17 -43.86 -83.10
N PHE A 231 64.83 -44.25 -81.88
CA PHE A 231 64.24 -45.54 -81.60
C PHE A 231 62.73 -45.41 -81.73
N GLU A 232 62.15 -46.15 -82.70
CA GLU A 232 60.72 -46.44 -82.74
C GLU A 232 60.33 -47.07 -81.40
N ALA A 233 59.57 -46.33 -80.59
CA ALA A 233 58.76 -46.94 -79.56
C ALA A 233 57.64 -47.69 -80.31
N GLU A 234 57.84 -49.00 -80.49
CA GLU A 234 56.76 -49.91 -80.84
C GLU A 234 55.64 -49.77 -79.80
N ASP A 235 54.41 -49.59 -80.29
CA ASP A 235 53.17 -49.53 -79.52
C ASP A 235 53.08 -50.72 -78.55
N LEU A 236 53.29 -50.47 -77.26
CA LEU A 236 52.74 -51.30 -76.20
C LEU A 236 51.53 -50.56 -75.63
N GLU A 237 50.38 -50.88 -76.22
CA GLU A 237 49.05 -50.72 -75.65
C GLU A 237 49.01 -51.52 -74.32
N GLU A 238 49.48 -50.91 -73.23
CA GLU A 238 49.14 -51.36 -71.88
C GLU A 238 47.84 -50.67 -71.50
N GLY A 239 46.79 -51.48 -71.47
CA GLY A 239 45.40 -51.07 -71.43
C GLY A 239 44.98 -50.35 -70.16
N GLU A 240 43.87 -49.64 -70.33
CA GLU A 240 43.00 -49.12 -69.28
C GLU A 240 42.74 -50.22 -68.24
N PHE A 241 43.38 -50.10 -67.08
CA PHE A 241 42.97 -50.83 -65.90
C PHE A 241 41.95 -49.97 -65.15
N ASP A 242 40.72 -49.99 -65.66
CA ASP A 242 39.54 -49.61 -64.90
C ASP A 242 39.26 -50.74 -63.90
N GLU A 243 39.67 -50.58 -62.64
CA GLU A 243 39.03 -51.32 -61.54
C GLU A 243 38.48 -50.33 -60.51
N ASP A 244 37.17 -50.49 -60.33
CA ASP A 244 36.19 -49.63 -59.70
C ASP A 244 36.48 -49.24 -58.23
N PRO A 245 35.86 -48.14 -57.76
CA PRO A 245 35.81 -47.75 -56.36
C PRO A 245 34.73 -48.57 -55.64
N ASP A 246 35.08 -49.15 -54.48
CA ASP A 246 34.20 -49.45 -53.34
C ASP A 246 34.70 -50.71 -52.61
N GLU A 247 35.44 -50.54 -51.51
CA GLU A 247 35.25 -51.37 -50.31
C GLU A 247 35.53 -50.50 -49.08
N ASP A 248 34.44 -49.94 -48.57
CA ASP A 248 34.30 -49.46 -47.19
C ASP A 248 34.38 -50.66 -46.22
N PRO A 249 34.78 -50.43 -44.96
CA PRO A 249 33.85 -50.82 -43.92
C PRO A 249 33.66 -49.72 -42.88
N GLU A 250 32.40 -49.28 -42.80
CA GLU A 250 31.63 -48.96 -41.60
C GLU A 250 32.40 -48.93 -40.28
N GLU A 251 32.46 -47.74 -39.67
CA GLU A 251 32.21 -47.62 -38.23
C GLU A 251 31.24 -46.46 -37.99
N ASP A 252 30.01 -46.86 -37.65
CA ASP A 252 29.09 -46.11 -36.82
C ASP A 252 29.83 -45.60 -35.55
N ASP A 253 29.59 -44.35 -35.16
CA ASP A 253 29.07 -44.01 -33.83
C ASP A 253 28.86 -42.49 -33.70
N ASP A 254 27.58 -42.14 -33.62
CA ASP A 254 26.96 -41.08 -32.81
C ASP A 254 27.26 -39.60 -33.12
N ASP A 255 26.45 -39.01 -34.01
CA ASP A 255 26.09 -37.59 -33.98
C ASP A 255 24.64 -37.40 -33.53
N ASP A 256 24.49 -36.43 -32.64
CA ASP A 256 23.34 -36.12 -31.80
C ASP A 256 22.10 -35.70 -32.60
N GLY A 257 21.11 -36.60 -32.67
CA GLY A 257 19.77 -36.33 -33.18
C GLY A 257 18.76 -36.14 -32.06
N ASP A 258 18.54 -34.89 -31.70
CA ASP A 258 17.60 -34.41 -30.67
C ASP A 258 16.26 -35.17 -30.57
N ALA A 259 16.04 -35.64 -29.34
CA ALA A 259 14.79 -35.87 -28.64
C ALA A 259 13.50 -35.36 -29.31
N ALA A 260 12.82 -36.26 -30.03
CA ALA A 260 11.37 -36.28 -30.03
C ALA A 260 10.88 -36.78 -28.66
N SER A 261 10.64 -35.85 -27.73
CA SER A 261 9.87 -36.12 -26.51
C SER A 261 8.62 -35.24 -26.45
N ASN A 262 7.63 -35.71 -27.18
CA ASN A 262 6.20 -35.67 -26.90
C ASN A 262 5.83 -35.36 -25.43
N ILE A 263 5.55 -34.08 -25.14
CA ILE A 263 4.72 -33.67 -24.00
C ILE A 263 3.34 -33.30 -24.54
N SER A 264 2.43 -34.28 -24.43
CA SER A 264 0.99 -34.12 -24.63
C SER A 264 0.44 -33.14 -23.60
N HIS A 265 -0.26 -32.14 -24.10
CA HIS A 265 -0.97 -31.10 -23.37
C HIS A 265 -2.31 -31.68 -22.87
N VAL A 266 -2.48 -31.68 -21.55
CA VAL A 266 -3.77 -31.87 -20.90
C VAL A 266 -4.68 -30.69 -21.27
N SER A 267 -5.70 -30.96 -22.08
CA SER A 267 -6.87 -30.12 -22.24
C SER A 267 -7.73 -30.22 -20.99
N MET A 268 -7.79 -29.14 -20.21
CA MET A 268 -8.72 -28.99 -19.09
C MET A 268 -9.96 -28.25 -19.61
N ASP A 269 -10.93 -29.02 -20.06
CA ASP A 269 -12.31 -28.54 -20.27
C ASP A 269 -12.97 -28.34 -18.90
N SER A 270 -13.61 -27.19 -18.70
CA SER A 270 -14.62 -26.97 -17.67
C SER A 270 -15.59 -25.90 -18.13
N ASP A 271 -16.76 -26.37 -18.57
CA ASP A 271 -18.07 -25.72 -18.43
C ASP A 271 -18.96 -26.70 -17.65
#